data_AF-A0AAU9DAX6-F1
#
_entry.id   AF-A0AAU9DAX6-F1
#
_cell.length_a   1.000
_cell.length_b   1.000
_cell.length_c   1.000
_cell.angle_alpha   90.00
_cell.angle_beta   90.00
_cell.angle_gamma   90.00
#
_symmetry.space_group_name_H-M   'P 1'
#
loop_
_entity.id
_entity.type
_entity.pdbx_description
1 polymer ?
#
loop_
_entity_poly.entity_id
_entity_poly.type
_entity_poly.pdbx_seq_one_letter_code
_entity_poly.pdbx_strand_id
1 'polypeptide(L)'
;MIFAIKIAFVLISAFMLYSVHAKIKQQKKFTLQALTALVLICTTAGLGGVNNSPGPHYTANEVSNIKAHYNDEKSRSKSLKTADKEADKELLKAQNDRKKAELAYNKQKPEFEKEEKERRQAAEEKEKQEAAAKEEQKKQQEEEEKQKQLAAEQQAQKEQEQQRAAAQASAQSQQAQNEQKKEDPQGAMVWIAPTSGKRYHFDPNCRGLNRAKSTTQMTKDNAVAQGYTLCGFEGG
;
A
#
# COMPACT_ATOMS: atom_id res chain seq x y z
N MET A 1 26.30 -31.50 9.19
CA MET A 1 25.37 -32.55 9.69
C MET A 1 24.14 -32.75 8.80
N ILE A 2 23.43 -31.70 8.39
CA ILE A 2 22.18 -31.81 7.60
C ILE A 2 22.37 -32.50 6.23
N PHE A 3 23.51 -32.29 5.55
CA PHE A 3 23.80 -32.93 4.25
C PHE A 3 24.00 -34.45 4.35
N ALA A 4 24.64 -34.93 5.42
CA ALA A 4 24.85 -36.36 5.65
C ALA A 4 23.53 -37.10 5.93
N ILE A 5 22.61 -36.45 6.65
CA ILE A 5 21.27 -36.99 6.94
C ILE A 5 20.44 -37.15 5.66
N LYS A 6 20.51 -36.17 4.74
CA LYS A 6 19.80 -36.24 3.45
C LYS A 6 20.33 -37.35 2.55
N ILE A 7 21.65 -37.53 2.48
CA ILE A 7 22.27 -38.62 1.71
C ILE A 7 21.89 -39.99 2.31
N ALA A 8 21.91 -40.12 3.64
CA ALA A 8 21.49 -41.35 4.31
C ALA A 8 20.02 -41.71 4.00
N PHE A 9 19.12 -40.73 3.97
CA PHE A 9 17.70 -40.95 3.66
C PHE A 9 17.47 -41.42 2.22
N VAL A 10 18.21 -40.86 1.26
CA VAL A 10 18.14 -41.28 -0.15
C VAL A 10 18.64 -42.72 -0.31
N LEU A 11 19.76 -43.08 0.32
CA LEU A 11 20.30 -44.44 0.25
C LEU A 11 19.38 -45.49 0.90
N ILE A 12 18.76 -45.15 2.04
CA ILE A 12 17.78 -46.03 2.71
C ILE A 12 16.53 -46.21 1.84
N SER A 13 16.03 -45.14 1.22
CA SER A 13 14.86 -45.22 0.33
C SER A 13 15.13 -46.08 -0.91
N ALA A 14 16.31 -45.95 -1.52
CA ALA A 14 16.73 -46.75 -2.66
C ALA A 14 16.90 -48.24 -2.28
N PHE A 15 17.45 -48.53 -1.11
CA PHE A 15 17.63 -49.89 -0.60
C PHE A 15 16.28 -50.57 -0.30
N MET A 16 15.32 -49.83 0.27
CA MET A 16 13.96 -50.34 0.51
C MET A 16 13.23 -50.65 -0.81
N LEU A 17 13.31 -49.76 -1.79
CA LEU A 17 12.72 -49.99 -3.12
C LEU A 17 13.36 -51.19 -3.83
N TYR A 18 14.69 -51.33 -3.75
CA TYR A 18 15.41 -52.49 -4.28
C TYR A 18 14.99 -53.80 -3.62
N SER A 19 14.85 -53.81 -2.29
CA SER A 19 14.44 -54.98 -1.51
C SER A 19 12.99 -55.40 -1.81
N VAL A 20 12.08 -54.44 -2.03
CA VAL A 20 10.70 -54.71 -2.46
C VAL A 20 10.68 -55.29 -3.88
N HIS A 21 11.45 -54.73 -4.80
CA HIS A 21 11.54 -55.24 -6.18
C HIS A 21 12.15 -56.65 -6.24
N ALA A 22 13.16 -56.94 -5.39
CA ALA A 22 13.76 -58.26 -5.27
C ALA A 22 12.77 -59.31 -4.71
N LYS A 23 11.97 -58.95 -3.70
CA LYS A 23 10.90 -59.81 -3.15
C LYS A 23 9.78 -60.09 -4.17
N ILE A 24 9.36 -59.10 -4.95
CA ILE A 24 8.37 -59.28 -6.03
C ILE A 24 8.90 -60.23 -7.11
N LYS A 25 10.19 -60.15 -7.45
CA LYS A 25 10.82 -61.05 -8.42
C LYS A 25 10.99 -62.47 -7.86
N GLN A 26 11.24 -62.64 -6.56
CA GLN A 26 11.28 -63.96 -5.91
C GLN A 26 9.91 -64.62 -5.79
N GLN A 27 8.85 -63.88 -5.46
CA GLN A 27 7.48 -64.40 -5.41
C GLN A 27 7.04 -65.00 -6.76
N LYS A 28 7.30 -64.30 -7.88
CA LYS A 28 6.97 -64.79 -9.23
C LYS A 28 7.74 -66.06 -9.64
N LYS A 29 8.98 -66.21 -9.16
CA LYS A 29 9.78 -67.43 -9.40
C LYS A 29 9.34 -68.59 -8.51
N PHE A 30 8.96 -68.31 -7.26
CA PHE A 30 8.47 -69.31 -6.31
C PHE A 30 7.09 -69.85 -6.72
N THR A 31 6.18 -69.00 -7.19
CA THR A 31 4.85 -69.46 -7.69
C THR A 31 4.96 -70.30 -8.95
N LEU A 32 5.90 -69.98 -9.85
CA LEU A 32 6.13 -70.77 -11.07
C LEU A 32 6.81 -72.11 -10.75
N GLN A 33 7.81 -72.12 -9.85
CA GLN A 33 8.48 -73.34 -9.42
C GLN A 33 7.57 -74.26 -8.58
N ALA A 34 6.72 -73.70 -7.72
CA ALA A 34 5.73 -74.46 -6.94
C ALA A 34 4.66 -75.10 -7.83
N LEU A 35 4.18 -74.38 -8.86
CA LEU A 35 3.24 -74.94 -9.84
C LEU A 35 3.88 -76.06 -10.69
N THR A 36 5.12 -75.88 -11.14
CA THR A 36 5.83 -76.95 -11.88
C THR A 36 6.14 -78.16 -11.00
N ALA A 37 6.48 -77.97 -9.72
CA ALA A 37 6.71 -79.07 -8.79
C ALA A 37 5.42 -79.84 -8.46
N LEU A 38 4.29 -79.13 -8.31
CA LEU A 38 2.99 -79.75 -8.04
C LEU A 38 2.50 -80.60 -9.23
N VAL A 39 2.69 -80.13 -10.47
CA VAL A 39 2.40 -80.92 -11.68
C VAL A 39 3.28 -82.17 -11.77
N LEU A 40 4.56 -82.06 -11.41
CA LEU A 40 5.51 -83.18 -11.48
C LEU A 40 5.26 -84.23 -10.37
N ILE A 41 4.85 -83.81 -9.17
CA ILE A 41 4.42 -84.69 -8.07
C ILE A 41 3.10 -85.40 -8.41
N CYS A 42 2.16 -84.73 -9.09
CA CYS A 42 0.94 -85.36 -9.59
C CYS A 42 1.21 -86.41 -10.68
N THR A 43 2.27 -86.28 -11.47
CA THR A 43 2.61 -87.28 -12.50
C THR A 43 3.34 -88.51 -11.97
N THR A 44 4.03 -88.44 -10.83
CA THR A 44 4.82 -89.57 -10.31
C THR A 44 4.16 -90.35 -9.16
N ALA A 45 3.14 -89.79 -8.50
CA ALA A 45 2.32 -90.50 -7.52
C ALA A 45 1.11 -91.25 -8.14
N GLY A 46 0.97 -91.23 -9.46
CA GLY A 46 -0.14 -91.84 -10.21
C GLY A 46 0.08 -93.29 -10.67
N LEU A 47 1.02 -94.04 -10.10
CA LEU A 47 1.11 -95.49 -10.31
C LEU A 47 0.26 -96.22 -9.25
N GLY A 48 -1.06 -96.10 -9.40
CA GLY A 48 -2.05 -96.82 -8.61
C GLY A 48 -3.13 -97.40 -9.51
N GLY A 49 -3.01 -98.69 -9.81
CA GLY A 49 -4.13 -99.56 -10.19
C GLY A 49 -4.82 -99.29 -11.53
N VAL A 50 -4.45 -100.03 -12.57
CA VAL A 50 -5.34 -100.26 -13.72
C VAL A 50 -6.44 -101.25 -13.32
N ASN A 51 -7.49 -100.74 -12.66
CA ASN A 51 -8.76 -101.44 -12.58
C ASN A 51 -9.55 -101.10 -13.84
N ASN A 52 -9.67 -102.08 -14.74
CA ASN A 52 -10.52 -102.02 -15.93
C ASN A 52 -11.99 -102.02 -15.49
N SER A 53 -12.50 -100.85 -15.11
CA SER A 53 -13.93 -100.61 -14.99
C SER A 53 -14.46 -100.35 -16.41
N PRO A 54 -15.53 -101.03 -16.87
CA PRO A 54 -16.14 -100.71 -18.15
C PRO A 54 -16.56 -99.24 -18.11
N GLY A 55 -15.91 -98.43 -18.94
CA GLY A 55 -16.23 -97.01 -19.04
C GLY A 55 -17.72 -96.85 -19.32
N PRO A 56 -18.36 -95.80 -18.77
CA PRO A 56 -19.79 -95.59 -18.92
C PRO A 56 -20.20 -95.74 -20.39
N HIS A 57 -21.14 -96.65 -20.65
CA HIS A 57 -21.73 -96.80 -21.97
C HIS A 57 -22.65 -95.60 -22.22
N TYR A 58 -22.11 -94.56 -22.83
CA TYR A 58 -22.88 -93.39 -23.23
C TYR A 58 -23.83 -93.78 -24.37
N THR A 59 -25.09 -93.44 -24.21
CA THR A 59 -26.07 -93.52 -25.28
C THR A 59 -25.71 -92.53 -26.39
N ALA A 60 -26.16 -92.81 -27.63
CA ALA A 60 -25.91 -91.92 -28.77
C ALA A 60 -26.38 -90.47 -28.50
N ASN A 61 -27.45 -90.30 -27.70
CA ASN A 61 -27.96 -89.01 -27.28
C ASN A 61 -27.01 -88.28 -26.30
N GLU A 62 -26.41 -88.99 -25.34
CA GLU A 62 -25.44 -88.40 -24.41
C GLU A 62 -24.17 -87.96 -25.14
N VAL A 63 -23.66 -88.76 -26.08
CA VAL A 63 -22.51 -88.38 -26.92
C VAL A 63 -22.82 -87.15 -27.77
N SER A 64 -24.03 -87.07 -28.33
CA SER A 64 -24.50 -85.90 -29.10
C SER A 64 -24.56 -84.64 -28.24
N ASN A 65 -25.12 -84.74 -27.03
CA ASN A 65 -25.22 -83.63 -26.08
C ASN A 65 -23.84 -83.15 -25.59
N ILE A 66 -22.92 -84.07 -25.31
CA ILE A 66 -21.54 -83.73 -24.93
C ILE A 66 -20.83 -83.02 -26.09
N LYS A 67 -21.03 -83.47 -27.32
CA LYS A 67 -20.44 -82.84 -28.51
C LYS A 67 -21.01 -81.45 -28.77
N ALA A 68 -22.31 -81.27 -28.54
CA ALA A 68 -22.97 -79.97 -28.61
C ALA A 68 -22.42 -79.00 -27.56
N HIS A 69 -22.28 -79.45 -26.31
CA HIS A 69 -21.71 -78.64 -25.22
C HIS A 69 -20.26 -78.24 -25.49
N TYR A 70 -19.42 -79.17 -25.97
CA TYR A 70 -18.03 -78.87 -26.32
C TYR A 70 -17.93 -77.82 -27.45
N ASN A 71 -18.78 -77.93 -28.47
CA ASN A 71 -18.79 -76.97 -29.57
C ASN A 71 -19.31 -75.59 -29.13
N ASP A 72 -20.31 -75.54 -28.26
CA ASP A 72 -20.80 -74.30 -27.64
C ASP A 72 -19.69 -73.61 -26.82
N GLU A 73 -19.04 -74.35 -25.92
CA GLU A 73 -17.97 -73.83 -25.07
C GLU A 73 -16.76 -73.33 -25.90
N LYS A 74 -16.40 -74.05 -26.97
CA LYS A 74 -15.37 -73.64 -27.93
C LYS A 74 -15.76 -72.37 -28.69
N SER A 75 -17.02 -72.24 -29.09
CA SER A 75 -17.54 -71.04 -29.74
C SER A 75 -17.51 -69.82 -28.80
N ARG A 76 -17.87 -70.03 -27.53
CA ARG A 76 -17.87 -69.01 -26.47
C ARG A 76 -16.46 -68.57 -26.11
N SER A 77 -15.51 -69.51 -26.00
CA SER A 77 -14.07 -69.21 -25.82
C SER A 77 -13.51 -68.38 -26.98
N LYS A 78 -13.93 -68.66 -28.22
CA LYS A 78 -13.52 -67.87 -29.40
C LYS A 78 -14.10 -66.46 -29.32
N SER A 79 -15.39 -66.32 -28.99
CA SER A 79 -16.07 -65.03 -28.83
C SER A 79 -15.42 -64.17 -27.74
N LEU A 80 -15.08 -64.75 -26.58
CA LEU A 80 -14.39 -64.04 -25.49
C LEU A 80 -13.01 -63.53 -25.94
N LYS A 81 -12.20 -64.37 -26.61
CA LYS A 81 -10.90 -63.94 -27.17
C LYS A 81 -11.00 -62.86 -28.24
N THR A 82 -12.15 -62.74 -28.90
CA THR A 82 -12.38 -61.67 -29.89
C THR A 82 -12.78 -60.38 -29.17
N ALA A 83 -13.67 -60.46 -28.19
CA ALA A 83 -14.06 -59.36 -27.33
C ALA A 83 -12.86 -58.76 -26.56
N ASP A 84 -11.97 -59.59 -26.01
CA ASP A 84 -10.77 -59.12 -25.30
C ASP A 84 -9.82 -58.33 -26.24
N LYS A 85 -9.67 -58.79 -27.49
CA LYS A 85 -8.86 -58.08 -28.50
C LYS A 85 -9.48 -56.77 -28.95
N GLU A 86 -10.81 -56.71 -29.03
CA GLU A 86 -11.53 -55.47 -29.36
C GLU A 86 -11.43 -54.46 -28.20
N ALA A 87 -11.57 -54.92 -26.96
CA ALA A 87 -11.39 -54.10 -25.76
C ALA A 87 -9.95 -53.56 -25.65
N ASP A 88 -8.93 -54.38 -25.91
CA ASP A 88 -7.53 -53.93 -25.95
C ASP A 88 -7.27 -52.88 -27.04
N LYS A 89 -7.90 -53.04 -28.22
CA LYS A 89 -7.80 -52.07 -29.31
C LYS A 89 -8.47 -50.74 -28.96
N GLU A 90 -9.61 -50.80 -28.27
CA GLU A 90 -10.33 -49.61 -27.80
C GLU A 90 -9.54 -48.88 -26.69
N LEU A 91 -8.96 -49.63 -25.76
CA LEU A 91 -8.08 -49.07 -24.72
C LEU A 91 -6.84 -48.38 -25.33
N LEU A 92 -6.20 -49.00 -26.33
CA LEU A 92 -5.05 -48.42 -27.02
C LEU A 92 -5.45 -47.13 -27.76
N LYS A 93 -6.62 -47.11 -28.39
CA LYS A 93 -7.16 -45.90 -29.04
C LYS A 93 -7.39 -44.79 -28.01
N ALA A 94 -8.04 -45.09 -26.90
CA ALA A 94 -8.28 -44.14 -25.81
C ALA A 94 -6.97 -43.59 -25.21
N GLN A 95 -5.94 -44.43 -25.05
CA GLN A 95 -4.62 -43.98 -24.59
C GLN A 95 -3.93 -43.05 -25.59
N ASN A 96 -4.03 -43.34 -26.89
CA ASN A 96 -3.46 -42.48 -27.93
C ASN A 96 -4.20 -41.14 -28.01
N ASP A 97 -5.52 -41.15 -27.91
CA ASP A 97 -6.33 -39.93 -27.89
C ASP A 97 -6.00 -39.07 -26.66
N ARG A 98 -5.84 -39.69 -25.48
CA ARG A 98 -5.39 -38.99 -24.26
C ARG A 98 -3.99 -38.38 -24.41
N LYS A 99 -3.03 -39.14 -24.95
CA LYS A 99 -1.67 -38.62 -25.22
C LYS A 99 -1.69 -37.46 -26.21
N LYS A 100 -2.55 -37.53 -27.23
CA LYS A 100 -2.72 -36.45 -28.21
C LYS A 100 -3.30 -35.19 -27.56
N ALA A 101 -4.28 -35.34 -26.69
CA ALA A 101 -4.86 -34.23 -25.92
C ALA A 101 -3.83 -33.60 -24.97
N GLU A 102 -3.02 -34.42 -24.27
CA GLU A 102 -1.95 -33.95 -23.40
C GLU A 102 -0.85 -33.21 -24.17
N LEU A 103 -0.45 -33.71 -25.34
CA LEU A 103 0.49 -33.01 -26.23
C LEU A 103 -0.06 -31.67 -26.70
N ALA A 104 -1.35 -31.60 -27.07
CA ALA A 104 -1.99 -30.35 -27.46
C ALA A 104 -2.00 -29.34 -26.31
N TYR A 105 -2.34 -29.79 -25.09
CA TYR A 105 -2.31 -28.97 -23.88
C TYR A 105 -0.89 -28.47 -23.56
N ASN A 106 0.09 -29.37 -23.50
CA ASN A 106 1.48 -29.01 -23.19
C ASN A 106 2.12 -28.10 -24.25
N LYS A 107 1.64 -28.15 -25.50
CA LYS A 107 2.08 -27.23 -26.56
C LYS A 107 1.56 -25.81 -26.34
N GLN A 108 0.34 -25.64 -25.84
CA GLN A 108 -0.28 -24.33 -25.58
C GLN A 108 0.11 -23.75 -24.21
N LYS A 109 0.40 -24.60 -23.22
CA LYS A 109 0.80 -24.21 -21.87
C LYS A 109 1.91 -23.14 -21.81
N PRO A 110 3.05 -23.24 -22.53
CA PRO A 110 4.09 -22.23 -22.47
C PRO A 110 3.67 -20.88 -23.04
N GLU A 111 2.77 -20.86 -24.03
CA GLU A 111 2.24 -19.63 -24.62
C GLU A 111 1.32 -18.93 -23.62
N PHE A 112 0.45 -19.67 -22.94
CA PHE A 112 -0.40 -19.15 -21.86
C PHE A 112 0.42 -18.63 -20.67
N GLU A 113 1.44 -19.38 -20.24
CA GLU A 113 2.34 -18.95 -19.15
C GLU A 113 3.12 -17.68 -19.54
N LYS A 114 3.55 -17.57 -20.79
CA LYS A 114 4.24 -16.38 -21.31
C LYS A 114 3.30 -15.17 -21.35
N GLU A 115 2.09 -15.33 -21.90
CA GLU A 115 1.09 -14.27 -21.95
C GLU A 115 0.67 -13.81 -20.55
N GLU A 116 0.50 -14.74 -19.60
CA GLU A 116 0.21 -14.41 -18.22
C GLU A 116 1.35 -13.62 -17.56
N LYS A 117 2.60 -14.02 -17.81
CA LYS A 117 3.77 -13.31 -17.30
C LYS A 117 3.86 -11.89 -17.88
N GLU A 118 3.64 -11.72 -19.18
CA GLU A 118 3.63 -10.41 -19.84
C GLU A 118 2.51 -9.52 -19.31
N ARG A 119 1.30 -10.06 -19.10
CA ARG A 119 0.21 -9.33 -18.44
C ARG A 119 0.56 -8.88 -17.03
N ARG A 120 1.19 -9.74 -16.23
CA ARG A 120 1.65 -9.39 -14.88
C ARG A 120 2.71 -8.30 -14.90
N GLN A 121 3.68 -8.39 -15.81
CA GLN A 121 4.72 -7.38 -15.98
C GLN A 121 4.13 -6.02 -16.42
N ALA A 122 3.20 -6.03 -17.38
CA ALA A 122 2.51 -4.82 -17.82
C ALA A 122 1.68 -4.18 -16.70
N ALA A 123 1.01 -4.99 -15.86
CA ALA A 123 0.27 -4.49 -14.70
C ALA A 123 1.19 -3.87 -13.65
N GLU A 124 2.30 -4.53 -13.32
CA GLU A 124 3.29 -4.01 -12.36
C GLU A 124 3.96 -2.72 -12.87
N GLU A 125 4.27 -2.64 -14.16
CA GLU A 125 4.83 -1.43 -14.77
C GLU A 125 3.83 -0.27 -14.74
N LYS A 126 2.56 -0.53 -15.06
CA LYS A 126 1.50 0.47 -14.97
C LYS A 126 1.31 0.97 -13.54
N GLU A 127 1.33 0.08 -12.55
CA GLU A 127 1.23 0.46 -11.14
C GLU A 127 2.41 1.34 -10.70
N LYS A 128 3.64 1.01 -11.13
CA LYS A 128 4.83 1.85 -10.87
C LYS A 128 4.73 3.22 -11.53
N GLN A 129 4.25 3.30 -12.77
CA GLN A 129 4.06 4.58 -13.46
C GLN A 129 3.00 5.44 -12.77
N GLU A 130 1.87 4.85 -12.36
CA GLU A 130 0.83 5.56 -11.62
C GLU A 130 1.33 6.04 -10.23
N ALA A 131 2.12 5.22 -9.53
CA ALA A 131 2.72 5.61 -8.26
C ALA A 131 3.72 6.77 -8.43
N ALA A 132 4.59 6.70 -9.44
CA ALA A 132 5.53 7.78 -9.75
C ALA A 132 4.82 9.09 -10.12
N ALA A 133 3.76 9.01 -10.96
CA ALA A 133 2.96 10.18 -11.34
C ALA A 133 2.24 10.80 -10.13
N LYS A 134 1.70 9.98 -9.22
CA LYS A 134 1.09 10.46 -7.97
C LYS A 134 2.11 11.12 -7.04
N GLU A 135 3.31 10.56 -6.93
CA GLU A 135 4.38 11.15 -6.14
C GLU A 135 4.82 12.51 -6.71
N GLU A 136 4.97 12.59 -8.04
CA GLU A 136 5.31 13.84 -8.72
C GLU A 136 4.23 14.90 -8.56
N GLN A 137 2.95 14.54 -8.71
CA GLN A 137 1.83 15.45 -8.45
C GLN A 137 1.82 15.93 -6.99
N LYS A 138 2.10 15.05 -6.02
CA LYS A 138 2.16 15.44 -4.62
C LYS A 138 3.31 16.43 -4.36
N LYS A 139 4.49 16.21 -4.96
CA LYS A 139 5.62 17.13 -4.86
C LYS A 139 5.30 18.50 -5.48
N GLN A 140 4.65 18.53 -6.64
CA GLN A 140 4.22 19.77 -7.29
C GLN A 140 3.19 20.52 -6.43
N GLN A 141 2.22 19.82 -5.83
CA GLN A 141 1.23 20.42 -4.93
C GLN A 141 1.87 20.98 -3.66
N GLU A 142 2.81 20.25 -3.05
CA GLU A 142 3.54 20.70 -1.87
C GLU A 142 4.41 21.92 -2.18
N GLU A 143 5.07 21.95 -3.34
CA GLU A 143 5.85 23.10 -3.79
C GLU A 143 4.97 24.32 -4.10
N GLU A 144 3.82 24.13 -4.76
CA GLU A 144 2.85 25.20 -5.01
C GLU A 144 2.27 25.76 -3.70
N GLU A 145 1.94 24.89 -2.74
CA GLU A 145 1.47 25.32 -1.42
C GLU A 145 2.55 26.10 -0.68
N LYS A 146 3.80 25.63 -0.71
CA LYS A 146 4.93 26.35 -0.10
C LYS A 146 5.15 27.71 -0.77
N GLN A 147 5.05 27.82 -2.09
CA GLN A 147 5.13 29.10 -2.79
C GLN A 147 3.99 30.05 -2.40
N LYS A 148 2.77 29.54 -2.27
CA LYS A 148 1.62 30.34 -1.79
C LYS A 148 1.81 30.81 -0.35
N GLN A 149 2.33 29.97 0.54
CA GLN A 149 2.63 30.34 1.91
C GLN A 149 3.72 31.42 1.97
N LEU A 150 4.82 31.27 1.23
CA LEU A 150 5.86 32.30 1.15
C LEU A 150 5.32 33.63 0.58
N ALA A 151 4.48 33.59 -0.45
CA ALA A 151 3.87 34.79 -1.02
C ALA A 151 2.94 35.48 -0.01
N ALA A 152 2.11 34.73 0.71
CA ALA A 152 1.25 35.25 1.76
C ALA A 152 2.04 35.85 2.92
N GLU A 153 3.12 35.19 3.35
CA GLU A 153 3.99 35.69 4.42
C GLU A 153 4.72 36.98 4.00
N GLN A 154 5.24 37.05 2.78
CA GLN A 154 5.84 38.28 2.26
C GLN A 154 4.85 39.43 2.18
N GLN A 155 3.59 39.16 1.81
CA GLN A 155 2.55 40.17 1.76
C GLN A 155 2.20 40.65 3.17
N ALA A 156 2.04 39.74 4.13
CA ALA A 156 1.78 40.09 5.53
C ALA A 156 2.91 40.91 6.14
N GLN A 157 4.19 40.57 5.86
CA GLN A 157 5.33 41.35 6.32
C GLN A 157 5.34 42.77 5.73
N LYS A 158 5.04 42.93 4.44
CA LYS A 158 4.93 44.25 3.79
C LYS A 158 3.81 45.08 4.40
N GLU A 159 2.64 44.49 4.64
CA GLU A 159 1.51 45.17 5.29
C GLU A 159 1.86 45.60 6.73
N GLN A 160 2.52 44.73 7.49
CA GLN A 160 2.98 45.05 8.85
C GLN A 160 4.01 46.19 8.85
N GLU A 161 4.96 46.18 7.91
CA GLU A 161 5.97 47.24 7.79
C GLU A 161 5.35 48.58 7.37
N GLN A 162 4.39 48.57 6.44
CA GLN A 162 3.63 49.77 6.07
C GLN A 162 2.85 50.34 7.26
N GLN A 163 2.19 49.49 8.04
CA GLN A 163 1.49 49.92 9.26
C GLN A 163 2.45 50.50 10.29
N ARG A 164 3.62 49.89 10.49
CA ARG A 164 4.65 50.38 11.42
C ARG A 164 5.22 51.73 10.98
N ALA A 165 5.50 51.90 9.69
CA ALA A 165 5.97 53.16 9.12
C ALA A 165 4.90 54.27 9.26
N ALA A 166 3.63 53.97 8.98
CA ALA A 166 2.53 54.91 9.16
C ALA A 166 2.35 55.32 10.64
N ALA A 167 2.43 54.36 11.56
CA ALA A 167 2.37 54.64 13.00
C ALA A 167 3.53 55.55 13.45
N GLN A 168 4.76 55.28 13.01
CA GLN A 168 5.93 56.11 13.33
C GLN A 168 5.79 57.53 12.77
N ALA A 169 5.35 57.70 11.52
CA ALA A 169 5.10 59.01 10.92
C ALA A 169 4.05 59.82 11.71
N SER A 170 2.97 59.16 12.14
CA SER A 170 1.93 59.81 12.96
C SER A 170 2.46 60.27 14.33
N ALA A 171 3.27 59.45 15.02
CA ALA A 171 3.86 59.80 16.31
C ALA A 171 4.82 60.99 16.21
N GLN A 172 5.64 61.03 15.15
CA GLN A 172 6.59 62.11 14.91
C GLN A 172 5.89 63.44 14.60
N SER A 173 4.76 63.40 13.87
CA SER A 173 3.94 64.59 13.62
C SER A 173 3.30 65.15 14.90
N GLN A 174 2.86 64.29 15.83
CA GLN A 174 2.28 64.72 17.11
C GLN A 174 3.34 65.35 18.03
N GLN A 175 4.57 64.84 18.03
CA GLN A 175 5.67 65.46 18.79
C GLN A 175 6.02 66.86 18.25
N ALA A 176 6.14 67.02 16.93
CA ALA A 176 6.40 68.32 16.32
C ALA A 176 5.26 69.34 16.58
N GLN A 177 4.00 68.89 16.60
CA GLN A 177 2.86 69.76 16.94
C GLN A 177 2.86 70.18 18.42
N ASN A 178 3.33 69.33 19.32
CA ASN A 178 3.44 69.65 20.75
C ASN A 178 4.64 70.58 21.04
N GLU A 179 5.73 70.48 20.29
CA GLU A 179 6.89 71.37 20.37
C GLU A 179 6.58 72.75 19.80
N GLN A 180 5.86 72.83 18.68
CA GLN A 180 5.46 74.12 18.09
C GLN A 180 4.40 74.87 18.94
N LYS A 181 3.62 74.17 19.77
CA LYS A 181 2.71 74.80 20.75
C LYS A 181 3.45 75.36 21.97
N LYS A 182 4.74 75.06 22.14
CA LYS A 182 5.57 75.54 23.25
C LYS A 182 6.36 76.82 22.92
N GLU A 183 6.49 77.17 21.64
CA GLU A 183 7.31 78.30 21.18
C GLU A 183 6.52 79.51 20.64
N ASP A 184 5.19 79.51 20.72
CA ASP A 184 4.38 80.70 20.40
C ASP A 184 3.94 81.45 21.68
N PRO A 185 4.63 82.54 22.09
CA PRO A 185 4.19 83.39 23.19
C PRO A 185 3.00 84.29 22.83
N GLN A 186 2.37 84.17 21.66
CA GLN A 186 1.11 84.88 21.32
C GLN A 186 -0.05 84.50 22.25
N GLY A 187 0.07 83.40 23.02
CA GLY A 187 -0.89 82.99 24.03
C GLY A 187 -0.52 83.32 25.48
N ALA A 188 0.56 84.05 25.76
CA ALA A 188 1.00 84.30 27.14
C ALA A 188 -0.08 85.05 27.93
N MET A 189 -0.68 84.37 28.91
CA MET A 189 -1.70 84.94 29.77
C MET A 189 -1.05 85.80 30.86
N VAL A 190 -1.48 87.06 30.94
CA VAL A 190 -1.02 88.05 31.92
C VAL A 190 -2.13 88.39 32.91
N TRP A 191 -1.74 88.81 34.10
CA TRP A 191 -2.63 89.25 35.17
C TRP A 191 -2.73 90.77 35.17
N ILE A 192 -3.96 91.28 35.23
CA ILE A 192 -4.24 92.72 35.35
C ILE A 192 -5.09 92.97 36.60
N ALA A 193 -5.00 94.19 37.14
CA ALA A 193 -5.87 94.67 38.21
C ALA A 193 -6.69 95.87 37.70
N PRO A 194 -7.88 95.66 37.10
CA PRO A 194 -8.65 96.72 36.43
C PRO A 194 -8.95 97.92 37.34
N THR A 195 -9.13 97.67 38.64
CA THR A 195 -9.47 98.69 39.64
C THR A 195 -8.25 99.39 40.24
N SER A 196 -7.03 98.92 39.96
CA SER A 196 -5.81 99.36 40.65
C SER A 196 -4.74 99.94 39.71
N GLY A 197 -4.96 99.92 38.40
CA GLY A 197 -4.14 100.65 37.42
C GLY A 197 -4.15 100.02 36.02
N LYS A 198 -3.41 100.64 35.09
CA LYS A 198 -3.18 100.13 33.71
C LYS A 198 -1.83 99.42 33.58
N ARG A 199 -1.54 98.50 34.50
CA ARG A 199 -0.35 97.64 34.44
C ARG A 199 -0.74 96.18 34.29
N TYR A 200 -0.02 95.45 33.44
CA TYR A 200 -0.12 93.99 33.37
C TYR A 200 1.10 93.35 34.01
N HIS A 201 0.91 92.12 34.47
CA HIS A 201 1.86 91.35 35.28
C HIS A 201 1.97 89.93 34.72
N PHE A 202 3.17 89.36 34.67
CA PHE A 202 3.36 87.96 34.32
C PHE A 202 3.15 87.04 35.53
N ASP A 203 3.48 87.50 36.73
CA ASP A 203 3.33 86.75 37.98
C ASP A 203 2.07 87.22 38.74
N PRO A 204 1.14 86.33 39.11
CA PRO A 204 -0.01 86.69 39.96
C PRO A 204 0.39 87.24 41.34
N ASN A 205 1.59 86.95 41.84
CA ASN A 205 2.10 87.38 43.14
C ASN A 205 3.01 88.60 43.07
N CYS A 206 2.99 89.33 41.95
CA CYS A 206 3.79 90.53 41.79
C CYS A 206 3.54 91.53 42.93
N ARG A 207 4.61 92.16 43.43
CA ARG A 207 4.53 93.20 44.47
C ARG A 207 3.53 94.32 44.11
N GLY A 208 3.38 94.63 42.83
CA GLY A 208 2.42 95.62 42.34
C GLY A 208 0.95 95.20 42.48
N LEU A 209 0.66 93.89 42.55
CA LEU A 209 -0.68 93.33 42.72
C LEU A 209 -1.09 93.14 44.19
N ASN A 210 -0.15 93.21 45.14
CA ASN A 210 -0.44 92.98 46.57
C ASN A 210 -1.48 93.94 47.19
N ARG A 211 -1.74 95.09 46.56
CA ARG A 211 -2.75 96.07 47.00
C ARG A 211 -4.03 96.02 46.16
N ALA A 212 -4.06 95.18 45.12
CA ALA A 212 -5.21 95.06 44.25
C ALA A 212 -6.35 94.34 44.98
N LYS A 213 -7.58 94.85 44.83
CA LYS A 213 -8.77 94.21 45.39
C LYS A 213 -9.34 93.12 44.49
N SER A 214 -8.96 93.13 43.21
CA SER A 214 -9.41 92.18 42.19
C SER A 214 -8.34 92.08 41.09
N THR A 215 -8.10 90.86 40.63
CA THR A 215 -7.22 90.53 39.51
C THR A 215 -7.99 89.72 38.46
N THR A 216 -7.62 89.89 37.19
CA THR A 216 -8.21 89.16 36.07
C THR A 216 -7.11 88.75 35.11
N GLN A 217 -7.27 87.60 34.46
CA GLN A 217 -6.30 87.07 33.51
C GLN A 217 -6.76 87.35 32.08
N MET A 218 -5.85 87.79 31.21
CA MET A 218 -6.10 87.94 29.78
C MET A 218 -4.83 87.72 28.98
N THR A 219 -4.93 87.50 27.67
CA THR A 219 -3.74 87.39 26.81
C THR A 219 -2.94 88.70 26.80
N LYS A 220 -1.61 88.62 26.77
CA LYS A 220 -0.70 89.77 26.67
C LYS A 220 -1.12 90.75 25.56
N ASP A 221 -1.49 90.24 24.40
CA ASP A 221 -1.86 91.07 23.25
C ASP A 221 -3.12 91.90 23.51
N ASN A 222 -4.16 91.30 24.12
CA ASN A 222 -5.34 92.04 24.56
C ASN A 222 -5.02 93.08 25.64
N ALA A 223 -4.12 92.76 26.59
CA ALA A 223 -3.71 93.74 27.60
C ALA A 223 -3.00 94.94 26.97
N VAL A 224 -2.08 94.70 26.04
CA VAL A 224 -1.38 95.76 25.28
C VAL A 224 -2.37 96.57 24.42
N ALA A 225 -3.29 95.91 23.73
CA ALA A 225 -4.33 96.55 22.92
C ALA A 225 -5.27 97.45 23.76
N GLN A 226 -5.55 97.06 25.01
CA GLN A 226 -6.33 97.86 25.96
C GLN A 226 -5.50 98.98 26.65
N GLY A 227 -4.23 99.14 26.27
CA GLY A 227 -3.34 100.17 26.77
C GLY A 227 -2.74 99.87 28.15
N TYR A 228 -2.70 98.61 28.57
CA TYR A 228 -1.95 98.21 29.75
C TYR A 228 -0.46 98.16 29.42
N THR A 229 0.36 98.64 30.35
CA THR A 229 1.83 98.63 30.22
C THR A 229 2.45 97.65 31.20
N LEU A 230 3.68 97.17 30.96
CA LEU A 230 4.33 96.24 31.88
C LEU A 230 4.54 96.88 33.26
N CYS A 231 4.37 96.10 34.33
CA CYS A 231 4.70 96.54 35.68
C CYS A 231 6.20 96.84 35.82
N GLY A 232 6.56 98.01 36.37
CA GLY A 232 7.96 98.40 36.57
C GLY A 232 8.74 97.53 37.55
N PHE A 233 8.07 96.69 38.36
CA PHE A 233 8.73 95.72 39.25
C PHE A 233 9.11 94.41 38.55
N GLU A 234 8.61 94.17 37.33
CA GLU A 234 8.86 92.95 36.55
C GLU A 234 9.73 93.21 35.31
N GLY A 235 10.07 94.48 35.05
CA GLY A 235 10.77 94.93 33.85
C GLY A 235 12.15 95.54 34.12
N GLY A 236 12.83 95.15 35.20
CA GLY A 236 14.15 95.63 35.59
C GLY A 236 14.98 94.54 36.25
#